data_AF-A0AAU2CH47-F1
#
_entry.id   AF-A0AAU2CH47-F1
#
_cell.length_a   1.000
_cell.length_b   1.000
_cell.length_c   1.000
_cell.angle_alpha   90.00
_cell.angle_beta   90.00
_cell.angle_gamma   90.00
#
_symmetry.space_group_name_H-M   'P 1'
#
loop_
_entity.id
_entity.type
_entity.pdbx_description
1 polymer ?
#
loop_
_entity_poly.entity_id
_entity_poly.type
_entity_poly.pdbx_seq_one_letter_code
_entity_poly.pdbx_strand_id
1 'polypeptide(L)'
;MNVPWVEGGEARPMPEEVLARAVFPSGRPLPPSLRSLLAYDTSLLERYGWFTPDGWFAPRSIDQVVGDEMGDFWAEPFAWLSGRFPECFVLPGGSDSRRILAVTAAGCSGRG
;
A
#
# COMPACT_ATOMS: atom_id res chain seq x y z
N MET A 1 17.47 -8.06 -17.14
CA MET A 1 17.14 -8.92 -15.97
C MET A 1 15.65 -9.18 -16.03
N ASN A 2 15.21 -10.44 -15.96
CA ASN A 2 13.79 -10.75 -15.73
C ASN A 2 13.55 -10.61 -14.22
N VAL A 3 12.84 -9.56 -13.81
CA VAL A 3 12.60 -9.26 -12.40
C VAL A 3 11.24 -9.86 -12.05
N PRO A 4 11.15 -10.92 -11.22
CA PRO A 4 9.96 -11.77 -11.14
C PRO A 4 8.71 -11.10 -10.54
N TRP A 5 8.84 -9.88 -10.03
CA TRP A 5 7.72 -9.10 -9.50
C TRP A 5 7.26 -7.96 -10.41
N VAL A 6 7.96 -7.69 -11.52
CA VAL A 6 7.59 -6.69 -12.53
C VAL A 6 6.65 -7.33 -13.54
N GLU A 7 5.44 -6.79 -13.66
CA GLU A 7 4.46 -7.31 -14.61
C GLU A 7 4.92 -7.12 -16.05
N GLY A 8 4.85 -8.18 -16.85
CA GLY A 8 5.31 -8.17 -18.25
C GLY A 8 6.83 -7.97 -18.43
N GLY A 9 7.62 -7.93 -17.35
CA GLY A 9 9.07 -7.72 -17.40
C GLY A 9 9.50 -6.28 -17.69
N GLU A 10 8.55 -5.34 -17.79
CA GLU A 10 8.80 -3.91 -18.02
C GLU A 10 8.32 -3.09 -16.83
N ALA A 11 9.25 -2.37 -16.18
CA ALA A 11 8.96 -1.57 -15.00
C ALA A 11 8.09 -0.37 -15.37
N ARG A 12 7.10 -0.08 -14.52
CA ARG A 12 6.16 1.04 -14.68
C ARG A 12 6.37 2.06 -13.56
N PRO A 13 7.37 2.95 -13.66
CA PRO A 13 7.62 3.93 -12.61
C PRO A 13 6.50 4.97 -12.57
N MET A 14 6.21 5.47 -11.36
CA MET A 14 5.38 6.66 -11.19
C MET A 14 6.13 7.88 -11.75
N PRO A 15 5.48 8.79 -12.52
CA PRO A 15 6.13 9.99 -13.04
C PRO A 15 6.75 10.83 -11.92
N GLU A 16 7.94 11.39 -12.16
CA GLU A 16 8.72 12.10 -11.13
C GLU A 16 7.95 13.29 -10.54
N GLU A 17 7.25 14.06 -11.37
CA GLU A 17 6.47 15.22 -10.92
C GLU A 17 5.28 14.81 -10.03
N VAL A 18 4.70 13.63 -10.30
CA VAL A 18 3.63 13.05 -9.49
C VAL A 18 4.20 12.55 -8.17
N LEU A 19 5.30 11.80 -8.21
CA LEU A 19 5.95 11.24 -7.02
C LEU A 19 6.46 12.34 -6.08
N ALA A 20 6.97 13.45 -6.61
CA ALA A 20 7.43 14.59 -5.82
C ALA A 20 6.32 15.19 -4.94
N ARG A 21 5.07 15.13 -5.40
CA ARG A 21 3.88 15.66 -4.72
C ARG A 21 3.08 14.58 -3.98
N ALA A 22 3.40 13.31 -4.20
CA ALA A 22 2.64 12.20 -3.66
C ALA A 22 2.70 12.17 -2.12
N VAL A 23 1.50 12.11 -1.54
CA VAL A 23 1.23 11.91 -0.11
C VAL A 23 0.14 10.86 0.02
N PHE A 24 0.05 10.23 1.18
CA PHE A 24 -1.11 9.40 1.48
C PHE A 24 -2.38 10.25 1.53
N PRO A 25 -3.57 9.67 1.31
CA PRO A 25 -4.86 10.35 1.42
C PRO A 25 -5.08 11.15 2.72
N SER A 26 -4.49 10.71 3.84
CA SER A 26 -4.49 11.49 5.09
C SER A 26 -3.61 12.76 5.07
N GLY A 27 -2.92 13.04 3.96
CA GLY A 27 -1.94 14.12 3.82
C GLY A 27 -0.55 13.79 4.37
N ARG A 28 -0.34 12.56 4.87
CA ARG A 28 0.93 12.14 5.46
C ARG A 28 1.99 11.83 4.39
N PRO A 29 3.27 12.09 4.66
CA PRO A 29 4.33 11.82 3.70
C PRO A 29 4.53 10.32 3.47
N LEU A 30 4.89 9.96 2.23
CA LEU A 30 5.32 8.60 1.91
C LEU A 30 6.70 8.31 2.54
N PRO A 31 6.92 7.11 3.13
CA PRO A 31 8.23 6.68 3.60
C PRO A 31 9.26 6.66 2.44
N PRO A 32 10.56 6.90 2.72
CA PRO A 32 11.60 6.89 1.69
C PRO A 32 11.65 5.58 0.89
N SER A 33 11.52 4.43 1.55
CA SER A 33 11.52 3.12 0.89
C SER A 33 10.35 2.95 -0.08
N LEU A 34 9.17 3.45 0.28
CA LEU A 34 8.01 3.43 -0.60
C LEU A 34 8.21 4.37 -1.80
N ARG A 35 8.79 5.56 -1.58
CA ARG A 35 9.15 6.47 -2.68
C ARG A 35 10.12 5.81 -3.67
N SER A 36 11.15 5.13 -3.17
CA SER A 36 12.10 4.40 -4.01
C SER A 36 11.44 3.28 -4.82
N LEU A 37 10.49 2.55 -4.22
CA LEU A 37 9.74 1.51 -4.92
C LEU A 37 8.88 2.12 -6.03
N LEU A 38 8.10 3.17 -5.73
CA LEU A 38 7.23 3.84 -6.71
C LEU A 38 8.00 4.51 -7.85
N ALA A 39 9.21 5.02 -7.57
CA ALA A 39 10.12 5.54 -8.59
C ALA A 39 10.64 4.47 -9.54
N TYR A 40 10.56 3.19 -9.14
CA TYR A 40 11.02 2.06 -9.94
C TYR A 40 9.86 1.36 -10.64
N ASP A 41 8.83 0.93 -9.90
CA ASP A 41 7.70 0.17 -10.43
C ASP A 41 6.44 0.29 -9.54
N THR A 42 5.29 0.54 -10.17
CA THR A 42 3.95 0.53 -9.53
C THR A 42 3.21 -0.79 -9.74
N SER A 43 3.58 -1.58 -10.75
CA SER A 43 2.80 -2.73 -11.21
C SER A 43 2.60 -3.79 -10.13
N LEU A 44 3.61 -3.99 -9.27
CA LEU A 44 3.50 -4.88 -8.13
C LEU A 44 2.41 -4.42 -7.14
N LEU A 45 2.34 -3.13 -6.85
CA LEU A 45 1.38 -2.58 -5.88
C LEU A 45 -0.03 -2.48 -6.46
N GLU A 46 -0.16 -2.22 -7.77
CA GLU A 46 -1.42 -2.26 -8.51
C GLU A 46 -2.16 -3.60 -8.31
N ARG A 47 -1.43 -4.73 -8.36
CA ARG A 47 -2.02 -6.06 -8.11
C ARG A 47 -2.65 -6.23 -6.73
N TYR A 48 -2.19 -5.47 -5.74
CA TYR A 48 -2.69 -5.49 -4.37
C TYR A 48 -3.69 -4.35 -4.11
N GLY A 49 -4.22 -3.72 -5.17
CA GLY A 49 -5.27 -2.70 -5.06
C GLY A 49 -4.79 -1.40 -4.43
N TRP A 50 -3.52 -1.03 -4.61
CA TRP A 50 -2.99 0.22 -4.07
C TRP A 50 -3.56 1.47 -4.73
N PHE A 51 -4.05 1.35 -5.96
CA PHE A 51 -4.45 2.49 -6.76
C PHE A 51 -5.89 2.35 -7.24
N THR A 52 -6.60 3.47 -7.24
CA THR A 52 -7.85 3.66 -7.96
C THR A 52 -7.60 3.62 -9.48
N PRO A 53 -8.63 3.44 -10.32
CA PRO A 53 -8.48 3.52 -11.78
C PRO A 53 -7.87 4.83 -12.28
N ASP A 54 -8.04 5.91 -11.52
CA ASP A 54 -7.49 7.25 -11.82
C ASP A 54 -6.02 7.42 -11.35
N GLY A 55 -5.41 6.38 -10.76
CA GLY A 55 -4.02 6.40 -10.31
C GLY A 55 -3.79 6.97 -8.91
N TRP A 56 -4.84 7.37 -8.19
CA TRP A 56 -4.74 7.80 -6.79
C TRP A 56 -4.62 6.63 -5.83
N PHE A 57 -3.97 6.82 -4.67
CA PHE A 57 -3.95 5.80 -3.61
C PHE A 57 -5.38 5.41 -3.18
N ALA A 58 -5.64 4.11 -3.08
CA ALA A 58 -6.92 3.53 -2.67
C ALA A 58 -6.79 2.87 -1.28
N PRO A 59 -6.83 3.65 -0.19
CA PRO A 59 -6.72 3.10 1.15
C PRO A 59 -7.98 2.29 1.49
N ARG A 60 -7.78 1.24 2.27
CA ARG A 60 -8.87 0.46 2.86
C ARG A 60 -8.75 0.52 4.38
N SER A 61 -9.86 0.40 5.08
CA SER A 61 -9.84 0.18 6.52
C SER A 61 -9.37 -1.26 6.83
N ILE A 62 -8.90 -1.50 8.05
CA ILE A 62 -8.30 -2.80 8.41
C ILE A 62 -9.26 -3.99 8.26
N ASP A 63 -10.54 -3.84 8.61
CA ASP A 63 -11.57 -4.86 8.41
C ASP A 63 -11.82 -5.14 6.93
N GLN A 64 -11.85 -4.11 6.08
CA GLN A 64 -11.95 -4.27 4.63
C GLN A 64 -10.75 -5.03 4.08
N VAL A 65 -9.52 -4.69 4.50
CA VAL A 65 -8.33 -5.43 4.07
C VAL A 65 -8.41 -6.89 4.50
N VAL A 66 -8.83 -7.17 5.73
CA VAL A 66 -8.97 -8.55 6.22
C VAL A 66 -10.07 -9.30 5.47
N GLY A 67 -11.21 -8.67 5.20
CA GLY A 67 -12.29 -9.24 4.39
C GLY A 67 -11.82 -9.59 2.97
N ASP A 68 -11.12 -8.67 2.31
CA ASP A 68 -10.62 -8.87 0.95
C ASP A 68 -9.55 -9.97 0.88
N GLU A 69 -8.66 -10.06 1.88
CA GLU A 69 -7.50 -10.97 1.85
C GLU A 69 -7.77 -12.35 2.47
N MET A 70 -8.70 -12.44 3.43
CA MET A 70 -8.97 -13.65 4.22
C MET A 70 -10.43 -14.10 4.14
N GLY A 71 -11.33 -13.27 3.61
CA GLY A 71 -12.77 -13.51 3.52
C GLY A 71 -13.57 -12.78 4.59
N ASP A 72 -14.82 -12.40 4.27
CA ASP A 72 -15.71 -11.59 5.11
C ASP A 72 -15.90 -12.10 6.54
N PHE A 73 -15.83 -13.42 6.74
CA PHE A 73 -15.88 -14.04 8.07
C PHE A 73 -14.81 -13.50 9.02
N TRP A 74 -13.63 -13.17 8.50
CA TRP A 74 -12.53 -12.63 9.30
C TRP A 74 -12.59 -11.11 9.48
N ALA A 75 -13.43 -10.39 8.74
CA ALA A 75 -13.51 -8.93 8.84
C ALA A 75 -14.12 -8.46 10.17
N GLU A 76 -15.18 -9.14 10.65
CA GLU A 76 -15.94 -8.74 11.84
C GLU A 76 -15.08 -8.61 13.12
N PRO A 77 -14.16 -9.55 13.44
CA PRO A 77 -13.23 -9.41 14.55
C PRO A 77 -12.31 -8.17 14.49
N PHE A 78 -12.13 -7.57 13.31
CA PHE A 78 -11.28 -6.40 13.08
C PHE A 78 -12.05 -5.08 12.94
N ALA A 79 -13.39 -5.12 12.84
CA ALA A 79 -14.21 -3.93 12.61
C ALA A 79 -14.01 -2.83 13.68
N TRP A 80 -13.77 -3.21 14.93
CA TRP A 80 -13.52 -2.25 16.01
C TRP A 80 -12.20 -1.48 15.85
N LEU A 81 -11.25 -2.01 15.06
CA LEU A 81 -9.98 -1.38 14.77
C LEU A 81 -10.05 -0.39 13.60
N SER A 82 -11.11 -0.40 12.79
CA SER A 82 -11.22 0.41 11.57
C SER A 82 -11.20 1.91 11.83
N GLY A 83 -11.71 2.35 12.99
CA GLY A 83 -11.56 3.75 13.41
C GLY A 83 -10.12 4.15 13.73
N ARG A 84 -9.27 3.19 14.14
CA ARG A 84 -7.85 3.42 14.45
C ARG A 84 -6.95 3.23 13.24
N PHE A 85 -7.31 2.32 12.35
CA PHE A 85 -6.58 1.99 11.13
C PHE A 85 -7.50 2.14 9.90
N PRO A 86 -7.91 3.38 9.56
CA PRO A 86 -8.77 3.65 8.41
C PRO A 86 -8.01 3.65 7.08
N GLU A 87 -6.68 3.68 7.13
CA GLU A 87 -5.81 3.89 5.98
C GLU A 87 -4.73 2.81 5.92
N CYS A 88 -5.10 1.67 5.31
CA CYS A 88 -4.27 0.48 5.20
C CYS A 88 -4.04 0.08 3.74
N PHE A 89 -2.87 -0.48 3.48
CA PHE A 89 -2.47 -1.02 2.18
C PHE A 89 -1.81 -2.39 2.35
N VAL A 90 -2.19 -3.36 1.52
CA VAL A 90 -1.57 -4.70 1.54
C VAL A 90 -0.18 -4.63 0.94
N LEU A 91 0.83 -5.13 1.65
CA LEU A 91 2.18 -5.22 1.15
C LEU A 91 2.41 -6.58 0.47
N PRO A 92 3.10 -6.60 -0.68
CA PRO A 92 3.44 -7.84 -1.36
C PRO A 92 4.24 -8.82 -0.48
N GLY A 93 3.95 -10.10 -0.68
CA GLY A 93 4.66 -11.21 -0.06
C GLY A 93 4.06 -11.69 1.26
N GLY A 94 4.67 -12.76 1.79
CA GLY A 94 4.09 -13.61 2.81
C GLY A 94 3.43 -14.85 2.19
N SER A 95 3.59 -16.00 2.84
CA SER A 95 2.87 -17.23 2.50
C SER A 95 1.69 -17.36 3.45
N ASP A 96 2.01 -17.59 4.72
CA ASP A 96 1.01 -17.85 5.77
C ASP A 96 0.69 -16.61 6.61
N SER A 97 1.31 -15.48 6.26
CA SER A 97 1.08 -14.17 6.89
C SER A 97 0.82 -13.11 5.83
N ARG A 98 -0.04 -12.14 6.17
CA ARG A 98 -0.25 -10.94 5.37
C ARG A 98 0.41 -9.76 6.04
N ARG A 99 1.06 -8.91 5.24
CA ARG A 99 1.72 -7.69 5.71
C ARG A 99 0.87 -6.51 5.28
N ILE A 100 0.64 -5.58 6.21
CA ILE A 100 -0.20 -4.41 5.97
C ILE A 100 0.60 -3.18 6.37
N LEU A 101 0.66 -2.19 5.49
CA LEU A 101 1.09 -0.85 5.83
C LEU A 101 -0.10 -0.07 6.37
N ALA A 102 -0.14 0.13 7.69
CA ALA A 102 -1.13 0.99 8.33
C ALA A 102 -0.57 2.40 8.50
N VAL A 103 -1.21 3.37 7.86
CA VAL A 103 -0.80 4.77 7.92
C VAL A 103 -1.36 5.40 9.19
N THR A 104 -0.48 5.69 10.16
CA THR A 104 -0.87 6.26 11.46
C THR A 104 -0.15 7.57 11.73
N ALA A 105 -0.60 8.30 12.75
CA ALA A 105 0.03 9.55 13.18
C ALA A 105 1.45 9.36 13.72
N ALA A 106 1.84 8.13 14.11
CA ALA A 106 3.21 7.82 14.46
C ALA A 106 4.04 7.70 13.18
N GLY A 107 4.61 8.81 12.74
CA GLY A 107 5.59 8.80 11.68
C GLY A 107 6.79 7.94 12.09
N CYS A 108 7.23 7.06 11.19
CA CYS A 108 8.59 6.54 11.23
C CYS A 108 9.53 7.74 11.06
N SER A 109 9.94 8.36 12.15
CA SER A 109 11.17 9.15 12.15
C SER A 109 12.29 8.17 11.84
N GLY A 110 12.76 8.15 10.60
CA GLY A 110 14.06 7.55 10.30
C GLY A 110 15.07 8.25 11.21
N ARG A 111 15.47 7.57 12.28
CA ARG A 111 16.69 7.96 12.99
C ARG A 111 17.84 7.55 12.08
N GLY A 112 18.69 8.54 11.81
CA GLY A 112 19.77 8.51 10.83
C GLY A 112 20.94 7.63 11.22
#